data_AF-A0A4R6YCI8-F1
#
_entry.id   AF-A0A4R6YCI8-F1
#
_cell.length_a   1.000
_cell.length_b   1.000
_cell.length_c   1.000
_cell.angle_alpha   90.00
_cell.angle_beta   90.00
_cell.angle_gamma   90.00
#
_symmetry.space_group_name_H-M   'P 1'
#
loop_
_entity.id
_entity.type
_entity.pdbx_description
1 polymer ?
#
loop_
_entity_poly.entity_id
_entity_poly.type
_entity_poly.pdbx_seq_one_letter_code
_entity_poly.pdbx_strand_id
1 'polypeptide(L)'
;MTKHYPDLMLYIGGAWRKTPDTLPVLNPADETVIGAVPVATRADLDEALDAAAKGFSVWRRVSPAKRRGDPQGRPAHARTHRRDRP
;
A
#
# COMPACT_ATOMS: atom_id res chain seq x y z
N MET A 1 4.08 17.82 20.18
CA MET A 1 4.37 16.52 19.53
C MET A 1 4.15 16.70 18.05
N THR A 2 5.23 16.86 17.28
CA THR A 2 5.15 16.99 15.82
C THR A 2 4.85 15.61 15.27
N LYS A 3 3.64 15.42 14.74
CA LYS A 3 3.23 14.13 14.19
C LYS A 3 3.97 13.93 12.87
N HIS A 4 5.04 13.13 12.87
CA HIS A 4 5.75 12.78 11.65
C HIS A 4 4.81 11.99 10.73
N TYR A 5 4.58 12.51 9.54
CA TYR A 5 3.80 11.83 8.52
C TYR A 5 4.61 10.64 7.96
N PRO A 6 3.98 9.49 7.70
CA PRO A 6 4.70 8.32 7.21
C PRO A 6 5.25 8.53 5.79
N ASP A 7 6.36 7.85 5.50
CA ASP A 7 6.90 7.74 4.14
C ASP A 7 5.92 6.94 3.27
N LEU A 8 5.45 7.52 2.17
CA LEU A 8 4.47 6.90 1.30
C LEU A 8 5.18 6.10 0.20
N MET A 9 4.67 4.90 -0.07
CA MET A 9 5.26 3.95 -1.01
C MET A 9 4.16 3.26 -1.82
N LEU A 10 4.47 2.84 -3.05
CA LEU A 10 3.60 1.95 -3.82
C LEU A 10 3.68 0.54 -3.26
N TYR A 11 2.57 -0.19 -3.27
CA TYR A 11 2.55 -1.60 -2.88
C TYR A 11 2.11 -2.46 -4.07
N ILE A 12 3.08 -3.10 -4.72
CA ILE A 12 2.89 -3.84 -5.97
C ILE A 12 3.43 -5.25 -5.80
N GLY A 13 2.64 -6.26 -6.13
CA GLY A 13 3.08 -7.66 -6.09
C GLY A 13 3.52 -8.18 -4.72
N GLY A 14 3.12 -7.52 -3.63
CA GLY A 14 3.55 -7.89 -2.28
C GLY A 14 4.78 -7.12 -1.76
N ALA A 15 5.30 -6.15 -2.51
CA ALA A 15 6.48 -5.38 -2.15
C ALA A 15 6.18 -3.87 -2.09
N TRP A 16 6.81 -3.19 -1.14
CA TRP A 16 6.80 -1.74 -1.04
C TRP A 16 7.89 -1.13 -1.92
N ARG A 17 7.56 -0.07 -2.67
CA ARG A 17 8.46 0.57 -3.63
C ARG A 17 8.39 2.09 -3.60
N LYS A 18 9.55 2.72 -3.81
CA LYS A 18 9.67 4.15 -4.10
C LYS A 18 9.74 4.37 -5.61
N THR A 19 9.34 5.54 -6.06
CA THR A 19 9.46 5.99 -7.44
C THR A 19 10.35 7.23 -7.51
N PRO A 20 10.96 7.52 -8.67
CA PRO A 20 11.76 8.73 -8.85
C PRO A 20 10.93 10.01 -8.68
N ASP A 21 9.70 9.99 -9.19
CA ASP A 21 8.78 11.12 -9.15
C ASP A 21 7.82 11.00 -7.97
N THR A 22 7.53 12.14 -7.33
CA THR A 22 6.60 12.23 -6.21
C THR A 22 5.77 13.52 -6.30
N LEU A 23 4.59 13.52 -5.66
CA LEU A 23 3.75 14.71 -5.49
C LEU A 23 3.67 15.10 -4.01
N PRO A 24 3.68 16.39 -3.66
CA PRO A 24 3.58 16.81 -2.27
C PRO A 24 2.18 16.50 -1.71
N VAL A 25 2.16 16.00 -0.48
CA VAL A 25 0.94 15.91 0.33
C VAL A 25 0.88 17.16 1.18
N LEU A 26 -0.18 17.95 1.01
CA LEU A 26 -0.37 19.21 1.73
C LEU A 26 -1.29 19.04 2.94
N ASN A 27 -0.99 19.78 4.00
CA ASN A 27 -1.89 19.97 5.12
C ASN A 27 -3.05 20.89 4.70
N PRO A 28 -4.32 20.47 4.80
CA PRO A 28 -5.44 21.32 4.41
C PRO A 28 -5.65 22.55 5.31
N ALA A 29 -5.01 22.62 6.47
CA ALA A 29 -5.16 23.74 7.41
C ALA A 29 -4.29 24.96 7.05
N ASP A 30 -3.13 24.74 6.45
CA ASP A 30 -2.11 25.78 6.24
C ASP A 30 -1.26 25.58 4.97
N GLU A 31 -1.64 24.63 4.11
CA GLU A 31 -0.94 24.26 2.87
C GLU A 31 0.52 23.81 3.04
N THR A 32 0.96 23.52 4.28
CA THR A 32 2.32 23.03 4.52
C THR A 32 2.50 21.63 3.96
N VAL A 33 3.70 21.32 3.43
CA VAL A 33 4.02 19.99 2.93
C VAL A 33 4.25 19.05 4.12
N ILE A 34 3.44 17.99 4.21
CA ILE A 34 3.53 16.99 5.28
C ILE A 34 4.14 15.67 4.79
N GLY A 35 4.20 15.43 3.48
CA GLY A 35 4.80 14.22 2.91
C GLY A 35 4.90 14.27 1.40
N ALA A 36 5.30 13.16 0.78
CA ALA A 36 5.39 13.02 -0.67
C ALA A 36 4.82 11.66 -1.09
N VAL A 37 3.86 11.65 -2.02
CA VAL A 37 3.27 10.44 -2.57
C VAL A 37 4.00 10.04 -3.86
N PRO A 38 4.44 8.77 -4.00
CA PRO A 38 5.10 8.30 -5.21
C PRO A 38 4.16 8.32 -6.43
N VAL A 39 4.67 8.77 -7.57
CA VAL A 39 3.99 8.72 -8.87
C VAL A 39 4.38 7.44 -9.59
N ALA A 40 3.39 6.58 -9.85
CA ALA A 40 3.60 5.32 -10.57
C ALA A 40 4.00 5.57 -12.03
N THR A 41 5.06 4.87 -12.47
CA THR A 41 5.44 4.83 -13.88
C THR A 41 4.58 3.83 -14.65
N ARG A 42 4.62 3.87 -15.98
CA ARG A 42 3.94 2.86 -16.81
C ARG A 42 4.41 1.43 -16.51
N ALA A 43 5.71 1.25 -16.23
CA ALA A 43 6.27 -0.05 -15.87
C ALA A 43 5.70 -0.57 -14.54
N ASP A 44 5.50 0.31 -13.56
CA ASP A 44 4.86 -0.04 -12.29
C ASP A 44 3.42 -0.51 -12.50
N LEU A 45 2.68 0.14 -13.41
CA LEU A 45 1.32 -0.24 -13.77
C LEU A 45 1.28 -1.60 -14.48
N ASP A 46 2.17 -1.82 -15.44
CA ASP A 46 2.28 -3.10 -16.16
C ASP A 46 2.57 -4.25 -15.17
N GLU A 47 3.48 -4.04 -14.21
CA GLU A 47 3.78 -5.03 -13.17
C GLU A 47 2.60 -5.24 -12.20
N ALA A 48 1.88 -4.17 -11.84
CA ALA A 48 0.71 -4.25 -10.99
C ALA A 48 -0.41 -5.08 -11.63
N LEU A 49 -0.63 -4.92 -12.93
CA LEU A 49 -1.59 -5.71 -13.69
C LEU A 49 -1.21 -7.19 -13.73
N ASP A 50 0.06 -7.49 -14.00
CA ASP A 50 0.57 -8.86 -13.99
C ASP A 50 0.45 -9.53 -12.61
N ALA A 51 0.81 -8.80 -11.55
CA ALA A 51 0.68 -9.27 -10.18
C ALA A 51 -0.79 -9.51 -9.81
N ALA A 52 -1.70 -8.61 -10.21
CA ALA A 52 -3.13 -8.76 -9.97
C ALA A 52 -3.70 -9.98 -10.71
N ALA A 53 -3.32 -10.20 -11.97
CA ALA A 53 -3.76 -11.37 -12.74
C ALA A 53 -3.30 -12.69 -12.11
N LYS A 54 -2.03 -12.77 -11.69
CA LYS A 54 -1.47 -13.93 -10.96
C LYS A 54 -2.19 -14.15 -9.63
N GLY A 55 -2.34 -13.08 -8.84
CA GLY A 55 -3.06 -13.10 -7.57
C GLY A 55 -4.50 -13.57 -7.71
N PHE A 56 -5.21 -13.08 -8.73
CA PHE A 56 -6.59 -13.46 -9.01
C PHE A 56 -6.73 -14.93 -9.39
N SER A 57 -5.82 -15.48 -10.22
CA SER A 57 -5.83 -16.89 -10.60
C SER A 57 -5.75 -17.84 -9.39
N VAL A 58 -5.01 -17.44 -8.36
CA VAL A 58 -4.93 -18.14 -7.08
C VAL A 58 -6.17 -17.86 -6.22
N TRP A 59 -6.49 -16.59 -6.02
CA TRP A 59 -7.55 -16.14 -5.12
C TRP A 59 -8.93 -16.69 -5.50
N ARG A 60 -9.23 -16.79 -6.81
CA ARG A 60 -10.50 -17.33 -7.31
C ARG A 60 -10.75 -18.79 -6.95
N ARG A 61 -9.71 -19.55 -6.56
CA ARG A 61 -9.82 -20.96 -6.10
C ARG A 61 -9.97 -21.07 -4.58
N VAL A 62 -9.77 -19.98 -3.84
CA VAL A 62 -9.93 -19.95 -2.39
C VAL A 62 -11.41 -20.07 -2.05
N SER A 63 -11.77 -20.96 -1.12
CA SER A 63 -13.18 -21.15 -0.72
C SER A 63 -13.75 -19.90 -0.04
N PRO A 64 -15.08 -19.65 -0.13
CA PRO A 64 -15.68 -18.48 0.51
C PRO A 64 -15.40 -18.36 2.01
N ALA A 65 -15.37 -19.49 2.74
CA ALA A 65 -15.01 -19.53 4.16
C ALA A 65 -13.58 -19.06 4.41
N LYS A 66 -12.62 -19.47 3.56
CA LYS A 66 -11.22 -19.06 3.65
C LYS A 66 -10.99 -17.61 3.17
N ARG A 67 -11.83 -17.09 2.26
CA ARG A 67 -11.78 -15.68 1.82
C ARG A 67 -12.33 -14.69 2.84
N ARG A 68 -13.34 -15.07 3.62
CA ARG A 68 -13.94 -14.23 4.67
C ARG A 68 -12.97 -13.94 5.84
N GLY A 69 -11.77 -14.50 5.80
CA GLY A 69 -10.82 -14.50 6.89
C GLY A 69 -11.13 -15.68 7.78
N ASP A 70 -10.17 -16.60 7.88
CA ASP A 70 -10.10 -17.45 9.07
C ASP A 70 -10.04 -16.51 10.30
N PRO A 71 -10.89 -16.68 11.32
CA PRO A 71 -10.83 -15.87 12.54
C PRO A 71 -9.43 -15.85 13.18
N GLN A 72 -8.60 -16.87 12.94
CA GLN A 72 -7.20 -16.94 13.36
C GLN A 72 -6.18 -16.51 12.29
N GLY A 73 -6.58 -16.26 11.03
CA GLY A 73 -5.69 -15.97 9.90
C GLY A 73 -5.52 -14.47 9.62
N ARG A 74 -4.44 -13.86 10.15
CA ARG A 74 -4.03 -12.49 9.78
C ARG A 74 -3.69 -12.40 8.29
N PRO A 75 -4.23 -11.42 7.52
CA PRO A 75 -3.64 -11.06 6.23
C PRO A 75 -2.24 -10.46 6.48
N ALA A 76 -1.21 -10.96 5.79
CA ALA A 76 0.19 -10.60 6.04
C ALA A 76 0.52 -9.11 5.81
N HIS A 77 -0.24 -8.41 4.96
CA HIS A 77 -0.07 -6.97 4.75
C HIS A 77 -0.87 -6.10 5.75
N ALA A 78 -1.77 -6.70 6.53
CA ALA A 78 -2.76 -5.96 7.32
C ALA A 78 -2.27 -5.48 8.70
N ARG A 79 -0.97 -5.50 9.02
CA ARG A 79 -0.45 -4.91 10.27
C ARG A 79 0.89 -4.18 10.12
N THR A 80 0.99 -3.32 9.12
CA THR A 80 1.97 -2.23 9.06
C THR A 80 1.16 -1.03 8.58
N HIS A 81 0.61 -0.16 9.42
CA HIS A 81 1.24 0.64 10.46
C HIS A 81 0.28 0.77 11.66
N ARG A 82 0.52 0.05 12.76
CA ARG A 82 -0.16 0.36 14.02
C ARG A 82 0.55 1.56 14.65
N ARG A 83 -0.21 2.66 14.73
CA ARG A 83 -0.25 3.72 15.75
C ARG A 83 1.05 3.93 16.54
N ASP A 84 1.57 5.15 16.41
CA ASP A 84 2.42 5.82 17.40
C ASP A 84 3.73 5.09 17.73
N ARG A 85 4.77 5.40 16.95
CA ARG A 85 6.15 5.40 17.49
C ARG A 85 6.55 6.87 17.72
N PRO A 86 7.32 7.13 18.80
CA PRO A 86 7.46 8.44 19.43
C PRO A 86 7.94 9.54 18.48
#